data_AF-A0A174WPI3-F1
#
_entry.id   AF-A0A174WPI3-F1
#
_cell.length_a   1.000
_cell.length_b   1.000
_cell.length_c   1.000
_cell.angle_alpha   90.00
_cell.angle_beta   90.00
_cell.angle_gamma   90.00
#
_symmetry.space_group_name_H-M   'P 1'
#
loop_
_entity.id
_entity.type
_entity.pdbx_description
1 polymer ?
#
loop_
_entity_poly.entity_id
_entity_poly.type
_entity_poly.pdbx_seq_one_letter_code
_entity_poly.pdbx_strand_id
1 'polypeptide(L)'
;MEIVNIEASTFMEMNNILFKIEKQMKGLNFSKPELSEWLDNQDVCILMNISDRKLLSLRQKGLIPFSRIDRKVYYKKEDILNYMRNNLKTHINNENGTDGIE
;
A
#
# COMPACT_ATOMS: atom_id res chain seq x y z
N MET A 1 32.15 -37.22 13.77
CA MET A 1 31.86 -36.40 12.57
C MET A 1 31.14 -37.31 11.61
N GLU A 2 29.90 -36.99 11.29
CA GLU A 2 29.11 -37.75 10.32
C GLU A 2 29.42 -37.20 8.93
N ILE A 3 29.76 -38.08 7.98
CA ILE A 3 30.07 -37.71 6.60
C ILE A 3 29.03 -38.38 5.72
N VAL A 4 28.26 -37.58 4.99
CA VAL A 4 27.28 -38.03 4.01
C VAL A 4 27.81 -37.66 2.63
N ASN A 5 28.02 -38.67 1.78
CA ASN A 5 28.39 -38.48 0.38
C ASN A 5 27.15 -38.55 -0.50
N ILE A 6 27.11 -37.66 -1.49
CA ILE A 6 26.09 -37.64 -2.54
C ILE A 6 26.79 -37.66 -3.90
N GLU A 7 26.14 -38.28 -4.88
CA GLU A 7 26.64 -38.29 -6.25
C GLU A 7 26.63 -36.87 -6.83
N ALA A 8 27.67 -36.52 -7.61
CA ALA A 8 27.79 -35.19 -8.19
C ALA A 8 26.62 -34.86 -9.14
N SER A 9 26.08 -35.86 -9.84
CA SER A 9 24.89 -35.75 -10.68
C SER A 9 23.66 -35.33 -9.86
N THR A 10 23.42 -36.00 -8.73
CA THR A 10 22.34 -35.67 -7.79
C THR A 10 22.47 -34.25 -7.25
N PHE A 11 23.68 -33.82 -6.86
CA PHE A 11 23.91 -32.44 -6.42
C PHE A 11 23.61 -31.41 -7.52
N MET A 12 24.00 -31.71 -8.76
CA MET A 12 23.71 -30.85 -9.91
C MET A 12 22.21 -30.78 -10.21
N GLU A 13 21.48 -31.90 -10.14
CA GLU A 13 20.02 -31.92 -10.29
C GLU A 13 19.32 -31.09 -9.21
N MET A 14 19.75 -31.20 -7.96
CA MET A 14 19.24 -30.38 -6.85
C MET A 14 19.45 -28.88 -7.12
N ASN A 15 20.64 -28.49 -7.57
CA ASN A 15 20.93 -27.10 -7.92
C ASN A 15 20.06 -26.63 -9.10
N ASN A 16 19.87 -27.47 -10.13
CA ASN A 16 19.03 -27.14 -11.27
C ASN A 16 17.56 -26.93 -10.87
N ILE A 17 17.04 -27.76 -9.96
CA ILE A 17 15.69 -27.60 -9.40
C ILE A 17 15.60 -26.30 -8.60
N LEU A 18 16.59 -26.00 -7.77
CA LEU A 18 16.64 -24.77 -6.98
C LEU A 18 16.65 -23.52 -7.89
N PHE A 19 17.46 -23.52 -8.96
CA PHE A 19 17.47 -22.45 -9.95
C PHE A 19 16.14 -22.30 -10.69
N LYS A 20 15.45 -23.40 -10.97
CA LYS A 20 14.13 -23.37 -11.60
C LYS A 20 13.10 -22.70 -10.68
N ILE A 21 13.13 -23.01 -9.39
CA ILE A 21 12.29 -22.38 -8.36
C ILE A 21 12.61 -20.89 -8.26
N GLU A 22 13.89 -20.52 -8.18
CA GLU A 22 14.32 -19.12 -8.12
C GLU A 22 13.84 -18.33 -9.35
N LYS A 23 13.99 -18.90 -10.54
CA LYS A 23 13.54 -18.28 -11.79
C LYS A 23 12.02 -18.12 -11.83
N GLN A 24 11.27 -19.12 -11.36
CA GLN A 24 9.82 -19.02 -11.23
C GLN A 24 9.43 -17.94 -10.21
N MET A 25 10.12 -17.84 -9.08
CA MET A 25 9.86 -16.83 -8.05
C MET A 25 10.17 -15.41 -8.54
N LYS A 26 11.21 -15.22 -9.37
CA LYS A 26 11.54 -13.93 -9.99
C LYS A 26 10.61 -13.58 -11.17
N GLY A 27 10.15 -14.59 -11.92
CA GLY A 27 9.21 -14.44 -13.04
C GLY A 27 7.77 -14.23 -12.58
N LEU A 28 7.45 -14.69 -11.37
CA LEU A 28 6.37 -14.16 -10.56
C LEU A 28 6.81 -12.74 -10.13
N ASN A 29 6.67 -11.80 -11.05
CA ASN A 29 6.37 -10.44 -10.65
C ASN A 29 5.09 -10.54 -9.81
N PHE A 30 5.24 -10.79 -8.50
CA PHE A 30 4.57 -9.94 -7.55
C PHE A 30 5.05 -8.55 -7.96
N SER A 31 4.39 -7.95 -8.95
CA SER A 31 4.17 -6.51 -8.94
C SER A 31 3.73 -6.30 -7.52
N LYS A 32 4.69 -5.87 -6.70
CA LYS A 32 4.56 -5.64 -5.27
C LYS A 32 3.16 -5.07 -5.16
N PRO A 33 2.15 -5.79 -4.59
CA PRO A 33 0.77 -5.40 -4.78
C PRO A 33 0.76 -3.93 -4.45
N GLU A 34 0.47 -3.10 -5.45
CA GLU A 34 0.83 -1.67 -5.48
C GLU A 34 -0.04 -0.87 -4.47
N LEU A 35 -0.54 -1.57 -3.45
CA LEU A 35 -1.93 -1.60 -3.00
C LEU A 35 -2.05 -2.23 -1.58
N SER A 36 -0.96 -2.40 -0.82
CA SER A 36 -1.10 -2.69 0.63
C SER A 36 0.01 -2.12 1.50
N GLU A 37 0.56 -0.97 1.12
CA GLU A 37 1.38 -0.20 2.05
C GLU A 37 0.46 0.40 3.11
N TRP A 38 0.54 -0.16 4.33
CA TRP A 38 -0.12 0.42 5.50
C TRP A 38 0.67 1.64 5.93
N LEU A 39 -0.01 2.77 6.02
CA LEU A 39 0.55 4.05 6.41
C LEU A 39 0.26 4.29 7.90
N ASP A 40 1.21 4.85 8.63
CA ASP A 40 0.93 5.38 9.95
C ASP A 40 0.49 6.85 9.92
N ASN A 41 0.26 7.46 11.09
CA ASN A 41 -0.20 8.85 11.14
C ASN A 41 0.80 9.82 10.49
N GLN A 42 2.11 9.59 10.64
CA GLN A 42 3.14 10.47 10.09
C GLN A 42 3.14 10.38 8.57
N ASP A 43 3.10 9.17 8.03
CA ASP A 43 3.02 8.93 6.59
C ASP A 43 1.79 9.61 5.98
N VAL A 44 0.63 9.49 6.62
CA VAL A 44 -0.62 10.12 6.14
C VAL A 44 -0.56 11.64 6.22
N CYS A 45 -0.02 12.20 7.32
CA CYS A 45 0.12 13.65 7.47
C CYS A 45 1.03 14.24 6.38
N ILE A 46 2.15 13.58 6.07
CA ILE A 46 3.06 13.98 4.98
C ILE A 46 2.36 13.84 3.63
N LEU A 47 1.73 12.69 3.37
CA LEU A 47 1.06 12.41 2.09
C LEU A 47 -0.06 13.41 1.82
N MET A 48 -0.89 13.71 2.81
CA MET A 48 -2.04 14.63 2.70
C MET A 48 -1.69 16.10 2.91
N ASN A 49 -0.47 16.41 3.34
CA ASN A 49 -0.06 17.74 3.77
C ASN A 49 -1.04 18.32 4.82
N ILE A 50 -1.34 17.55 5.86
CA ILE A 50 -2.24 17.94 6.96
C ILE A 50 -1.57 17.80 8.32
N SER A 51 -2.13 18.49 9.32
CA SER A 51 -1.72 18.33 10.71
C SER A 51 -2.40 17.12 11.37
N ASP A 52 -1.79 16.61 12.44
CA ASP A 52 -2.35 15.51 13.25
C ASP A 52 -3.76 15.81 13.77
N ARG A 53 -4.02 17.08 14.14
CA ARG A 53 -5.36 17.52 14.58
C ARG A 53 -6.39 17.37 13.47
N LYS A 54 -6.02 17.66 12.22
CA LYS A 54 -6.90 17.49 11.06
C LYS A 54 -7.10 16.00 10.76
N LEU A 55 -6.04 15.20 10.79
CA LEU A 55 -6.13 13.75 10.62
C LEU A 55 -7.04 13.10 11.67
N LEU A 56 -6.92 13.51 12.94
CA LEU A 56 -7.79 13.08 14.03
C LEU A 56 -9.26 13.44 13.75
N SER A 57 -9.53 14.65 13.28
CA SER A 57 -10.90 15.08 12.95
C SER A 57 -11.50 14.26 11.81
N LEU A 58 -10.73 13.98 10.75
CA LEU A 58 -11.17 13.13 9.64
C LEU A 58 -11.53 11.73 10.12
N ARG A 59 -10.70 11.16 11.00
CA ARG A 59 -10.95 9.85 11.61
C ARG A 59 -12.20 9.84 12.50
N GLN A 60 -12.35 10.84 13.37
CA GLN A 60 -13.52 10.97 14.26
C GLN A 60 -14.83 11.16 13.50
N LYS A 61 -14.78 11.86 12.36
CA LYS A 61 -15.93 12.05 11.47
C LYS A 61 -16.22 10.83 10.58
N GLY A 62 -15.38 9.79 10.61
CA GLY A 62 -15.53 8.60 9.78
C GLY A 62 -15.25 8.83 8.28
N LEU A 63 -14.52 9.90 7.94
CA LEU A 63 -14.26 10.27 6.54
C LEU A 63 -13.14 9.45 5.90
N ILE A 64 -12.26 8.88 6.72
CA ILE A 64 -11.17 7.99 6.28
C ILE A 64 -11.24 6.67 7.04
N PRO A 65 -11.23 5.52 6.35
CA PRO A 65 -11.09 4.21 6.97
C PRO A 65 -9.74 4.07 7.70
N PHE A 66 -9.75 3.39 8.84
CA PHE A 66 -8.54 3.10 9.60
C PHE A 66 -8.62 1.72 10.25
N SER A 67 -7.48 1.15 10.57
CA SER A 67 -7.36 -0.06 11.37
C SER A 67 -6.49 0.22 12.58
N ARG A 68 -6.83 -0.40 13.71
CA ARG A 68 -6.05 -0.32 14.93
C ARG A 68 -5.41 -1.68 15.19
N ILE A 69 -4.08 -1.68 15.29
CA ILE A 69 -3.31 -2.86 15.65
C ILE A 69 -2.59 -2.48 16.95
N ASP A 70 -3.00 -3.11 18.04
CA ASP A 70 -2.61 -2.77 19.41
C ASP A 70 -2.87 -1.26 19.73
N ARG A 71 -1.80 -0.48 19.93
CA ARG A 71 -1.88 0.95 20.29
C ARG A 71 -1.71 1.88 19.09
N LYS A 72 -1.32 1.36 17.92
CA LYS A 72 -1.02 2.16 16.73
C LYS A 72 -2.17 2.09 15.73
N VAL A 73 -2.43 3.24 15.10
CA VAL A 73 -3.44 3.39 14.05
C VAL A 73 -2.73 3.34 12.71
N TYR A 74 -3.32 2.59 11.78
CA TYR A 74 -2.84 2.41 10.43
C TYR A 74 -3.94 2.68 9.43
N TYR A 75 -3.55 3.09 8.23
CA TYR A 75 -4.44 3.43 7.12
C TYR A 75 -3.98 2.66 5.90
N LYS A 76 -4.91 2.18 5.08
CA LYS A 76 -4.55 1.67 3.77
C LYS A 76 -4.25 2.84 2.85
N LYS A 77 -3.11 2.80 2.15
CA LYS A 77 -2.73 3.84 1.18
C LYS A 77 -3.81 4.11 0.14
N GLU A 78 -4.47 3.06 -0.34
CA GLU A 78 -5.59 3.16 -1.29
C GLU A 78 -6.74 4.04 -0.77
N ASP A 79 -7.15 3.83 0.48
CA ASP A 79 -8.24 4.56 1.11
C ASP A 79 -7.90 6.06 1.23
N ILE A 80 -6.65 6.36 1.58
CA ILE A 80 -6.16 7.74 1.65
C ILE A 80 -6.15 8.40 0.27
N LEU A 81 -5.63 7.70 -0.75
CA LEU A 81 -5.61 8.20 -2.13
C LEU A 81 -7.03 8.39 -2.69
N ASN A 82 -7.95 7.48 -2.39
CA ASN A 82 -9.36 7.58 -2.78
C ASN A 82 -10.03 8.79 -2.13
N TYR A 83 -9.79 9.01 -0.83
CA TYR A 83 -10.26 10.19 -0.13
C TYR A 83 -9.73 11.47 -0.82
N MET A 84 -8.43 11.56 -1.10
CA MET A 84 -7.85 12.72 -1.77
C MET A 84 -8.47 13.00 -3.14
N ARG A 85 -8.62 11.97 -3.99
CA ARG A 85 -9.23 12.11 -5.32
C ARG A 85 -10.67 12.61 -5.24
N ASN A 86 -11.45 12.12 -4.29
CA ASN A 86 -12.85 12.52 -4.12
C ASN A 86 -12.98 13.98 -3.66
N ASN A 87 -12.09 14.45 -2.79
CA ASN A 87 -12.07 15.85 -2.36
C ASN A 87 -11.62 16.82 -3.48
N LEU A 88 -10.78 16.37 -4.43
CA LEU A 88 -10.42 17.19 -5.59
C LEU A 88 -11.61 17.37 -6.55
N LYS A 89 -12.42 16.33 -6.76
CA LYS A 89 -13.61 16.40 -7.64
C LYS A 89 -14.67 17.38 -7.12
N THR A 90 -14.80 17.54 -5.80
CA THR A 90 -15.77 18.47 -5.20
C THR A 90 -15.42 19.94 -5.41
N HIS A 91 -14.14 20.27 -5.64
CA HIS A 91 -13.72 21.64 -5.96
C HIS A 91 -13.94 21.99 -7.44
N ILE A 92 -13.78 21.03 -8.36
CA ILE A 92 -13.90 21.27 -9.81
C ILE A 92 -15.38 21.39 -10.24
N ASN A 93 -16.30 20.68 -9.59
CA ASN A 93 -17.72 20.67 -9.98
C ASN A 93 -18.53 21.88 -9.46
N ASN A 94 -17.95 22.72 -8.59
CA ASN A 94 -18.62 23.88 -8.01
C ASN A 94 -18.33 25.21 -8.73
N GLU A 95 -17.56 25.20 -9.82
CA GLU A 95 -17.23 26.41 -10.59
C GLU A 95 -18.07 26.59 -11.87
N ASN A 96 -19.05 25.71 -12.14
CA ASN A 96 -19.92 25.79 -13.32
C ASN A 96 -21.39 26.11 -12.97
N GLY A 97 -21.61 26.95 -11.96
CA GLY A 97 -22.95 27.35 -11.51
C GLY A 97 -23.05 28.86 -11.34
N THR A 98 -23.72 29.49 -12.30
CA THR A 98 -24.36 30.82 -12.27
C THR A 98 -23.44 32.05 -12.15
N ASP A 99 -23.21 32.71 -13.28
CA ASP A 99 -23.51 34.14 -13.42
C ASP A 99 -24.14 34.37 -14.79
N GLY A 100 -25.46 34.16 -14.80
CA GLY A 100 -26.34 34.47 -15.91
C GLY A 100 -27.63 35.04 -15.34
N ILE A 101 -27.85 36.32 -15.64
CA ILE A 101 -29.14 37.04 -15.63
C ILE A 101 -29.71 37.31 -14.23
N GLU A 102 -29.48 38.51 -13.68
CA GLU A 102 -30.40 39.67 -13.79
C GLU A 102 -29.71 40.97 -13.33
#